data_AF-A0A6J2X2J1-F1
#
_entry.id   AF-A0A6J2X2J1-F1
#
_cell.length_a   1.000
_cell.length_b   1.000
_cell.length_c   1.000
_cell.angle_alpha   90.00
_cell.angle_beta   90.00
_cell.angle_gamma   90.00
#
_symmetry.space_group_name_H-M   'P 1'
#
loop_
_entity.id
_entity.type
_entity.pdbx_description
1 polymer ?
#
loop_
_entity_poly.entity_id
_entity_poly.type
_entity_poly.pdbx_seq_one_letter_code
_entity_poly.pdbx_strand_id
1 'polypeptide(L)'
;SGIFVSPSGLLERTGSIGMSFVIWMSCGLLSLLGALSYAELGTMNTSSGAEYAYFMDAFGAPPAFLFSWASTLVLKPSQMAIICLSFGKYAVEAFVTECEPPEIVVKMVALLAM
;
A
#
# COMPACT_ATOMS: atom_id res chain seq x y z
N SER A 1 -3.28 -7.34 -1.41
CA SER A 1 -2.06 -8.08 -1.78
C SER A 1 -0.89 -7.95 -0.81
N GLY A 2 -0.84 -6.97 0.10
CA GLY A 2 0.30 -6.78 1.00
C GLY A 2 0.63 -7.99 1.88
N ILE A 3 -0.38 -8.69 2.42
CA ILE A 3 -0.15 -9.86 3.29
C ILE A 3 0.64 -11.00 2.63
N PHE A 4 0.65 -11.08 1.30
CA PHE A 4 1.38 -12.12 0.58
C PHE A 4 2.85 -11.72 0.33
N VAL A 5 3.13 -10.42 0.21
CA VAL A 5 4.48 -9.90 -0.09
C VAL A 5 5.25 -9.47 1.16
N SER A 6 4.55 -8.85 2.12
CA SER A 6 5.15 -8.22 3.31
C SER A 6 5.82 -9.17 4.31
N PRO A 7 5.37 -10.43 4.54
CA PRO A 7 5.99 -11.31 5.53
C PRO A 7 7.45 -11.66 5.21
N SER A 8 7.76 -11.95 3.95
CA SER A 8 9.10 -12.32 3.49
C SER A 8 10.08 -11.16 3.72
N GLY A 9 9.70 -9.96 3.26
CA GLY A 9 10.52 -8.77 3.44
C GLY A 9 10.65 -8.35 4.91
N LEU A 10 9.63 -8.57 5.74
CA LEU A 10 9.72 -8.30 7.18
C LEU A 10 10.70 -9.26 7.85
N LEU A 11 10.60 -10.56 7.58
CA LEU A 11 11.44 -11.58 8.22
C LEU A 11 12.92 -11.42 7.84
N GLU A 12 13.21 -11.08 6.58
CA GLU A 12 14.57 -10.78 6.12
C GLU A 12 15.19 -9.58 6.85
N ARG A 13 14.38 -8.58 7.20
CA ARG A 13 14.85 -7.36 7.87
C ARG A 13 14.96 -7.50 9.39
N THR A 14 14.13 -8.33 10.01
CA THR A 14 14.09 -8.53 11.46
C THR A 14 14.99 -9.68 11.93
N GLY A 15 15.20 -10.68 11.08
CA GLY A 15 16.00 -11.89 11.40
C GLY A 15 15.39 -12.80 12.47
N SER A 16 14.23 -12.45 13.05
CA SER A 16 13.59 -13.20 14.12
C SER A 16 12.07 -13.22 13.95
N ILE A 17 11.49 -14.42 14.03
CA ILE A 17 10.05 -14.64 13.90
C ILE A 17 9.27 -13.93 15.02
N GLY A 18 9.79 -13.96 16.25
CA GLY A 18 9.17 -13.29 17.40
C GLY A 18 9.12 -11.77 17.20
N MET A 19 10.21 -11.18 16.70
CA MET A 19 10.26 -9.74 16.42
C MET A 19 9.30 -9.35 15.29
N SER A 20 9.14 -10.20 14.28
CA SER A 20 8.16 -9.98 13.20
C SER A 20 6.73 -9.85 13.73
N PHE A 21 6.31 -10.71 14.67
CA PHE A 21 4.97 -10.60 15.28
C PHE A 21 4.79 -9.31 16.09
N VAL A 22 5.81 -8.89 16.84
CA VAL A 22 5.78 -7.62 17.58
C VAL A 22 5.60 -6.45 16.63
N ILE A 23 6.32 -6.44 15.50
CA ILE A 23 6.20 -5.37 14.50
C ILE A 23 4.81 -5.38 13.87
N TRP A 24 4.29 -6.55 13.47
CA TRP A 24 2.92 -6.67 12.95
C TRP A 24 1.88 -6.11 13.92
N MET A 25 1.96 -6.48 15.19
CA MET A 25 1.05 -5.97 16.23
C MET A 25 1.18 -4.46 16.41
N SER A 26 2.41 -3.93 16.39
CA SER A 26 2.66 -2.49 16.52
C SER A 26 2.10 -1.70 15.32
N CYS A 27 2.29 -2.18 14.10
CA CYS A 27 1.71 -1.58 12.89
C CYS A 27 0.18 -1.63 12.92
N GLY A 28 -0.40 -2.74 13.39
CA GLY A 28 -1.85 -2.87 13.58
C GLY A 28 -2.40 -1.86 14.57
N LEU A 29 -1.74 -1.66 15.72
CA LEU A 29 -2.14 -0.68 16.71
C LEU A 29 -2.03 0.76 16.17
N LEU A 30 -0.93 1.10 15.50
CA LEU A 30 -0.75 2.41 14.88
C LEU A 30 -1.82 2.69 13.81
N SER A 31 -2.18 1.67 13.01
CA SER A 31 -3.23 1.78 11.99
C SER A 31 -4.61 1.99 12.61
N LEU A 32 -4.90 1.32 13.73
CA LEU A 32 -6.15 1.51 14.47
C LEU A 32 -6.25 2.94 15.03
N LEU A 33 -5.18 3.45 15.64
CA LEU A 33 -5.15 4.82 16.15
C LEU A 33 -5.35 5.84 15.02
N GLY A 34 -4.67 5.66 13.89
CA GLY A 34 -4.85 6.51 12.71
C GLY A 34 -6.28 6.45 12.16
N ALA A 35 -6.88 5.27 12.09
CA ALA A 35 -8.26 5.10 11.63
C ALA A 35 -9.27 5.80 12.55
N LEU A 36 -9.05 5.76 13.88
CA LEU A 36 -9.87 6.50 14.85
C LEU A 36 -9.77 8.01 14.63
N SER A 37 -8.56 8.56 14.48
CA SER A 37 -8.38 9.99 14.19
C SER A 37 -9.02 10.40 12.86
N TYR A 38 -8.94 9.55 11.82
CA TYR A 38 -9.64 9.79 10.56
C TYR A 38 -11.16 9.71 10.70
N ALA A 39 -11.68 8.84 11.57
CA ALA A 39 -13.11 8.75 11.86
C ALA A 39 -13.62 10.00 12.60
N GLU A 40 -12.85 10.52 13.56
CA GLU A 40 -13.16 11.80 14.22
C GLU A 40 -13.17 12.95 13.21
N LEU A 41 -12.15 13.02 12.35
CA LEU A 41 -12.06 14.05 11.32
C LEU A 41 -13.21 13.97 10.30
N GLY A 42 -13.60 12.75 9.91
CA GLY A 42 -14.71 12.50 9.00
C GLY A 42 -16.10 12.77 9.58
N THR A 43 -16.25 12.71 10.90
CA THR A 43 -17.49 13.15 11.58
C THR A 43 -17.53 14.66 11.79
N MET A 44 -16.37 15.32 11.94
CA MET A 44 -16.28 16.77 12.07
C MET A 44 -16.47 17.51 10.75
N ASN A 45 -15.89 17.01 9.65
CA ASN A 45 -16.03 17.60 8.32
C ASN A 45 -16.76 16.66 7.36
N THR A 46 -18.04 16.94 7.11
CA THR A 46 -18.90 16.17 6.20
C THR A 46 -18.79 16.62 4.73
N SER A 47 -17.82 17.48 4.41
CA SER A 47 -17.60 17.96 3.04
C SER A 47 -17.13 16.82 2.12
N SER A 48 -17.55 16.88 0.85
CA SER A 48 -17.12 15.91 -0.16
C SER A 48 -15.66 16.15 -0.58
N GLY A 49 -14.86 15.09 -0.66
CA GLY A 49 -13.44 15.16 -1.05
C GLY A 49 -12.46 14.45 -0.12
N ALA A 50 -12.94 13.88 0.99
CA ALA A 50 -12.14 13.13 1.98
C ALA A 50 -10.88 13.93 2.39
N GLU A 51 -9.69 13.35 2.19
CA GLU A 51 -8.40 13.92 2.56
C GLU A 51 -8.18 15.32 1.96
N TYR A 52 -8.58 15.54 0.71
CA TYR A 52 -8.47 16.85 0.06
C TYR A 52 -9.30 17.93 0.77
N ALA A 53 -10.52 17.59 1.19
CA ALA A 53 -11.38 18.51 1.94
C ALA A 53 -10.77 18.85 3.31
N TYR A 54 -10.16 17.87 3.99
CA TYR A 54 -9.47 18.11 5.25
C TYR A 54 -8.26 19.04 5.10
N PHE A 55 -7.45 18.84 4.06
CA PHE A 55 -6.31 19.72 3.79
C PHE A 55 -6.74 21.12 3.36
N MET A 56 -7.85 21.24 2.60
CA MET A 56 -8.39 22.52 2.20
C MET A 56 -8.84 23.34 3.40
N ASP A 57 -9.56 22.72 4.34
CA ASP A 57 -10.08 23.40 5.53
C ASP A 57 -8.98 23.77 6.53
N ALA A 58 -7.94 22.94 6.67
CA ALA A 58 -6.86 23.16 7.64
C ALA A 58 -5.72 24.07 7.13
N PHE A 59 -5.33 23.95 5.85
CA PHE A 59 -4.11 24.56 5.32
C PHE A 59 -4.33 25.41 4.04
N GLY A 60 -5.55 25.44 3.50
CA GLY A 60 -5.89 26.17 2.29
C GLY A 60 -5.43 25.51 0.99
N ALA A 61 -5.54 26.26 -0.12
CA ALA A 61 -5.45 25.70 -1.47
C ALA A 61 -4.07 25.15 -1.89
N PRO A 62 -2.92 25.80 -1.64
CA PRO A 62 -1.63 25.32 -2.15
C PRO A 62 -1.21 23.95 -1.58
N PRO A 63 -1.29 23.70 -0.25
CA PRO A 63 -0.97 22.38 0.30
C PRO A 63 -1.97 21.29 -0.11
N ALA A 64 -3.27 21.63 -0.18
CA ALA A 64 -4.30 20.69 -0.60
C ALA A 64 -4.10 20.22 -2.06
N PHE A 65 -3.72 21.13 -2.96
CA PHE A 65 -3.40 20.79 -4.34
C PHE A 65 -2.18 19.87 -4.44
N LEU A 66 -1.10 20.17 -3.72
CA LEU A 66 0.12 19.34 -3.71
C LEU A 66 -0.18 17.92 -3.21
N PHE A 67 -0.97 17.79 -2.15
CA PHE A 67 -1.42 16.49 -1.65
C PHE A 67 -2.20 15.71 -2.70
N SER A 68 -3.19 16.35 -3.34
CA SER A 68 -4.01 15.70 -4.37
C SER A 68 -3.18 15.29 -5.60
N TRP A 69 -2.26 16.16 -6.02
CA TRP A 69 -1.34 15.91 -7.13
C TRP A 69 -0.43 14.72 -6.86
N ALA A 70 0.24 14.70 -5.71
CA ALA A 70 1.12 13.61 -5.31
C ALA A 70 0.35 12.30 -5.13
N SER A 71 -0.85 12.38 -4.54
CA SER A 71 -1.72 11.21 -4.34
C SER A 71 -2.16 10.60 -5.66
N THR A 72 -2.54 11.43 -6.62
CA THR A 72 -3.05 10.98 -7.92
C THR A 72 -1.93 10.45 -8.82
N LEU A 73 -0.78 11.13 -8.88
CA LEU A 73 0.30 10.75 -9.79
C LEU A 73 1.29 9.73 -9.23
N VAL A 74 1.42 9.64 -7.90
CA VAL A 74 2.45 8.77 -7.29
C VAL A 74 1.79 7.64 -6.52
N LEU A 75 0.92 7.94 -5.56
CA LEU A 75 0.37 6.93 -4.65
C LEU A 75 -0.56 5.95 -5.37
N LYS A 76 -1.53 6.43 -6.15
CA LYS A 76 -2.48 5.56 -6.87
C LYS A 76 -1.80 4.60 -7.87
N PRO A 77 -0.96 5.06 -8.82
CA PRO A 77 -0.34 4.16 -9.77
C PRO A 77 0.68 3.21 -9.12
N SER A 78 1.42 3.65 -8.09
CA SER A 78 2.35 2.76 -7.38
C SER A 78 1.64 1.62 -6.66
N GLN A 79 0.50 1.90 -6.01
CA GLN A 79 -0.33 0.86 -5.38
C GLN A 79 -0.80 -0.18 -6.41
N MET A 80 -1.29 0.27 -7.57
CA MET A 80 -1.71 -0.64 -8.64
C MET A 80 -0.53 -1.45 -9.19
N ALA A 81 0.62 -0.83 -9.44
CA ALA A 81 1.81 -1.51 -9.91
C ALA A 81 2.26 -2.63 -8.94
N ILE A 82 2.25 -2.37 -7.63
CA ILE A 82 2.60 -3.38 -6.62
C ILE A 82 1.62 -4.55 -6.66
N ILE A 83 0.32 -4.28 -6.80
CA ILE A 83 -0.70 -5.34 -6.87
C ILE A 83 -0.52 -6.18 -8.14
N CYS A 84 -0.34 -5.56 -9.31
CA CYS A 84 -0.14 -6.27 -10.58
C CYS A 84 1.16 -7.08 -10.59
N LEU A 85 2.26 -6.55 -10.03
CA LEU A 85 3.52 -7.29 -9.87
C LEU A 85 3.37 -8.47 -8.93
N SER A 86 2.66 -8.29 -7.81
CA SER A 86 2.37 -9.39 -6.87
C SER A 86 1.58 -10.49 -7.57
N PHE A 87 0.53 -10.10 -8.32
CA PHE A 87 -0.28 -11.04 -9.09
C PHE A 87 0.55 -11.78 -10.14
N GLY A 88 1.34 -11.05 -10.94
CA GLY A 88 2.21 -11.64 -11.95
C GLY A 88 3.21 -12.65 -11.36
N LYS A 89 3.78 -12.35 -10.19
CA LYS A 89 4.70 -13.26 -9.51
C LYS A 89 4.00 -14.57 -9.12
N TYR A 90 2.86 -14.49 -8.42
CA TYR A 90 2.12 -15.69 -8.02
C TYR A 90 1.52 -16.46 -9.20
N ALA A 91 1.09 -15.76 -10.25
CA ALA A 91 0.56 -16.39 -11.45
C ALA A 91 1.64 -17.20 -12.18
N VAL A 92 2.87 -16.69 -12.29
CA VAL A 92 3.98 -17.41 -12.94
C VAL A 92 4.48 -18.56 -12.07
N GLU A 93 4.58 -18.36 -10.75
CA GLU A 93 4.95 -19.43 -9.79
C GLU A 93 3.97 -20.62 -9.85
N ALA A 94 2.69 -20.39 -10.17
CA ALA A 94 1.71 -21.47 -10.32
C ALA A 94 2.04 -22.45 -11.48
N PHE A 95 2.76 -22.00 -12.51
CA PHE A 95 3.11 -22.80 -13.69
C PHE A 95 4.58 -23.24 -13.71
N VAL A 96 5.46 -22.59 -12.93
CA VAL A 96 6.89 -22.88 -12.85
C VAL A 96 7.25 -23.24 -11.41
N THR A 97 7.22 -24.53 -11.09
CA THR A 97 7.33 -25.03 -9.71
C THR A 97 8.78 -25.23 -9.24
N GLU A 98 9.74 -25.39 -10.16
CA GLU A 98 11.13 -25.78 -9.83
C GLU A 98 12.20 -24.72 -10.10
N CYS A 99 11.84 -23.57 -10.71
CA CYS A 99 12.81 -22.55 -11.11
C CYS A 99 12.33 -21.15 -10.69
N GLU A 100 13.26 -20.28 -10.32
CA GLU A 100 12.95 -18.90 -9.99
C GLU A 100 12.35 -18.21 -11.23
N PRO A 101 11.14 -17.63 -11.14
CA PRO A 101 10.44 -17.14 -12.32
C PRO A 101 11.23 -15.98 -12.94
N PRO A 102 11.55 -16.04 -14.26
CA PRO A 102 12.34 -15.01 -14.88
C PRO A 102 11.64 -13.65 -14.81
N GLU A 103 12.35 -12.63 -14.32
CA GLU A 103 11.76 -11.30 -14.04
C GLU A 103 11.02 -10.71 -15.24
N ILE A 104 11.50 -10.99 -16.45
CA ILE A 104 10.88 -10.47 -17.67
C ILE A 104 9.47 -11.02 -17.89
N VAL A 105 9.24 -12.30 -17.56
CA VAL A 105 7.91 -12.93 -17.69
C VAL A 105 6.98 -12.38 -16.62
N VAL A 106 7.44 -12.23 -15.39
CA VAL A 106 6.66 -11.61 -14.30
C VAL A 106 6.25 -10.18 -14.67
N LYS A 107 7.18 -9.39 -15.21
CA LYS A 107 6.91 -8.01 -15.66
C LYS A 107 5.93 -7.98 -16.84
N MET A 108 6.05 -8.87 -17.83
CA MET A 108 5.11 -8.96 -18.95
C MET A 108 3.69 -9.34 -18.49
N VAL A 109 3.56 -10.35 -17.63
CA VAL A 109 2.27 -10.77 -17.08
C VAL A 109 1.66 -9.64 -16.22
N ALA A 110 2.47 -8.96 -15.42
CA ALA A 110 2.01 -7.82 -14.62
C ALA A 110 1.54 -6.64 -15.49
N LEU A 111 2.23 -6.35 -16.61
CA LEU A 111 1.82 -5.32 -17.57
C LEU A 111 0.51 -5.68 -18.28
N LEU A 112 0.29 -6.96 -18.59
CA LEU A 112 -0.97 -7.42 -19.18
C LEU A 112 -2.15 -7.38 -18.19
N ALA A 113 -1.88 -7.40 -16.89
CA ALA A 113 -2.87 -7.37 -15.82
C ALA A 113 -3.22 -5.95 -15.32
N MET A 114 -2.52 -4.92 -15.81
CA MET A 114 -2.71 -3.50 -15.48
C MET A 114 -3.69 -2.84 -16.45
#